data_AF-A0A813WAC6-F1
#
_entry.id   AF-A0A813WAC6-F1
#
_cell.length_a   1.000
_cell.length_b   1.000
_cell.length_c   1.000
_cell.angle_alpha   90.00
_cell.angle_beta   90.00
_cell.angle_gamma   90.00
#
_symmetry.space_group_name_H-M   'P 1'
#
loop_
_entity.id
_entity.type
_entity.pdbx_description
1 polymer ?
#
loop_
_entity_poly.entity_id
_entity_poly.type
_entity_poly.pdbx_seq_one_letter_code
_entity_poly.pdbx_strand_id
1 'polypeptide(L)'
;MGGPSETPQKRAATTKDVLLDFLAGGTVFISIFFSAGAVSKTAVAPLERVKLLLQTQDVNQKIVQGQKYKGFGDCLVRCIREEGTISLWRGNWANVIRYFPTQALNFAFKERYQRIFADYNPTLNPYKFFFGNLFAGGMAGATGLLFVYPLDFARTRLGVDIGKSLNERQFKGMNDCLVKIYKTDGIQGLYRGFAISVAGIFVYRAFYFGGYDAGKRFMFGDNPNPSILYRFLFAQFITSSSEFLAYPLDTIRRRLMMQSGRGDIIYRGTMDCARKIAVTEGLTAFFKGNLSNIYRSVGSSLVLVLYDEFKRWILLADQASYAK
;
A
#
# COMPACT_ATOMS: atom_id res chain seq x y z
N MET A 1 29.21 -46.87 -20.35
CA MET A 1 28.58 -45.71 -21.03
C MET A 1 27.26 -45.44 -20.32
N GLY A 2 27.27 -44.60 -19.29
CA GLY A 2 26.05 -44.21 -18.55
C GLY A 2 25.50 -42.93 -19.16
N GLY A 3 24.25 -42.98 -19.65
CA GLY A 3 23.56 -41.81 -20.20
C GLY A 3 23.33 -40.72 -19.14
N PRO A 4 23.21 -39.45 -19.56
CA PRO A 4 23.09 -38.33 -18.63
C PRO A 4 21.77 -38.41 -17.86
N SER A 5 21.85 -38.29 -16.54
CA SER A 5 20.71 -38.16 -15.64
C SER A 5 19.96 -36.87 -15.94
N GLU A 6 18.69 -36.99 -16.33
CA GLU A 6 17.77 -35.85 -16.44
C GLU A 6 17.60 -35.22 -15.04
N THR A 7 18.01 -33.96 -14.92
CA THR A 7 17.71 -33.14 -13.75
C THR A 7 16.21 -32.81 -13.76
N PRO A 8 15.48 -32.89 -12.64
CA PRO A 8 14.07 -32.53 -12.62
C PRO A 8 13.93 -31.04 -12.91
N GLN A 9 13.41 -30.72 -14.10
CA GLN A 9 13.08 -29.37 -14.49
C GLN A 9 12.00 -28.84 -13.54
N LYS A 10 12.36 -27.91 -12.64
CA LYS A 10 11.41 -27.24 -11.74
C LYS A 10 10.31 -26.58 -12.57
N ARG A 11 9.16 -27.23 -12.66
CA ARG A 11 7.96 -26.69 -13.32
C ARG A 11 7.51 -25.45 -12.54
N ALA A 12 7.65 -24.28 -13.13
CA ALA A 12 7.04 -23.06 -12.59
C ALA A 12 5.52 -23.27 -12.57
N ALA A 13 4.88 -23.07 -11.41
CA ALA A 13 3.43 -23.21 -11.26
C ALA A 13 2.72 -22.33 -12.31
N THR A 14 1.86 -22.94 -13.12
CA THR A 14 1.19 -22.25 -14.22
C THR A 14 -0.10 -21.61 -13.69
N THR A 15 -0.63 -20.60 -14.39
CA THR A 15 -1.85 -19.84 -14.03
C THR A 15 -3.06 -20.70 -13.67
N LYS A 16 -3.16 -21.92 -14.24
CA LYS A 16 -4.22 -22.89 -13.91
C LYS A 16 -4.08 -23.47 -12.50
N ASP A 17 -2.85 -23.70 -12.04
CA ASP A 17 -2.56 -24.30 -10.74
C ASP A 17 -2.94 -23.31 -9.61
N VAL A 18 -2.57 -22.04 -9.78
CA VAL A 18 -2.91 -20.97 -8.83
C VAL A 18 -4.43 -20.68 -8.79
N LEU A 19 -5.11 -20.81 -9.93
CA LEU A 19 -6.56 -20.59 -10.01
C LEU A 19 -7.38 -21.77 -9.47
N LEU A 20 -6.89 -23.00 -9.65
CA LEU A 20 -7.46 -24.21 -9.06
C LEU A 20 -7.26 -24.23 -7.54
N ASP A 21 -6.07 -23.81 -7.07
CA ASP A 21 -5.80 -23.63 -5.64
C ASP A 21 -6.71 -22.54 -5.05
N PHE A 22 -6.96 -21.44 -5.77
CA PHE A 22 -7.89 -20.37 -5.37
C PHE A 22 -9.33 -20.87 -5.13
N LEU A 23 -9.77 -21.93 -5.81
CA LEU A 23 -11.09 -22.53 -5.64
C LEU A 23 -11.14 -23.58 -4.51
N ALA A 24 -10.00 -24.14 -4.11
CA ALA A 24 -9.88 -25.10 -3.01
C ALA A 24 -9.69 -24.38 -1.65
N GLY A 25 -10.76 -23.76 -1.15
CA GLY A 25 -10.78 -22.72 -0.11
C GLY A 25 -10.25 -22.98 1.32
N GLY A 26 -9.37 -23.96 1.57
CA GLY A 26 -8.75 -24.20 2.88
C GLY A 26 -7.26 -23.89 2.95
N THR A 27 -6.47 -24.40 1.99
CA THR A 27 -5.01 -24.22 1.91
C THR A 27 -4.63 -22.79 1.56
N VAL A 28 -5.43 -22.11 0.73
CA VAL A 28 -5.22 -20.71 0.34
C VAL A 28 -5.32 -19.74 1.51
N PHE A 29 -6.20 -19.94 2.49
CA PHE A 29 -6.28 -19.05 3.66
C PHE A 29 -4.97 -19.05 4.47
N ILE A 30 -4.37 -20.23 4.63
CA ILE A 30 -3.07 -20.39 5.28
C ILE A 30 -1.97 -19.77 4.40
N SER A 31 -1.89 -20.12 3.12
CA SER A 31 -0.90 -19.54 2.19
C SER A 31 -1.00 -18.00 2.07
N ILE A 32 -2.21 -17.45 2.21
CA ILE A 32 -2.49 -16.02 2.24
C ILE A 32 -1.78 -15.35 3.42
N PHE A 33 -2.01 -15.85 4.64
CA PHE A 33 -1.45 -15.28 5.86
C PHE A 33 0.07 -15.42 5.93
N PHE A 34 0.61 -16.51 5.39
CA PHE A 34 2.05 -16.77 5.40
C PHE A 34 2.79 -16.18 4.19
N SER A 35 2.12 -15.48 3.28
CA SER A 35 2.79 -14.76 2.19
C SER A 35 3.66 -13.62 2.74
N ALA A 36 4.84 -13.40 2.13
CA ALA A 36 5.75 -12.30 2.49
C ALA A 36 5.03 -10.94 2.55
N GLY A 37 4.10 -10.71 1.62
CA GLY A 37 3.28 -9.50 1.56
C GLY A 37 2.34 -9.35 2.75
N ALA A 38 1.65 -10.42 3.19
CA ALA A 38 0.76 -10.39 4.35
C ALA A 38 1.54 -10.22 5.66
N VAL A 39 2.68 -10.89 5.80
CA VAL A 39 3.58 -10.76 6.96
C VAL A 39 4.11 -9.32 7.05
N SER A 40 4.66 -8.79 5.97
CA SER A 40 5.17 -7.41 5.91
C SER A 40 4.09 -6.39 6.27
N LYS A 41 2.89 -6.54 5.68
CA LYS A 41 1.73 -5.68 5.96
C LYS A 41 1.28 -5.73 7.42
N THR A 42 1.30 -6.91 8.02
CA THR A 42 0.90 -7.11 9.41
C THR A 42 1.96 -6.55 10.36
N ALA A 43 3.25 -6.72 10.06
CA ALA A 43 4.34 -6.17 10.85
C ALA A 43 4.30 -4.64 10.92
N VAL A 44 3.97 -3.97 9.81
CA VAL A 44 3.91 -2.49 9.77
C VAL A 44 2.52 -1.89 10.02
N ALA A 45 1.51 -2.72 10.28
CA ALA A 45 0.15 -2.25 10.51
C ALA A 45 0.04 -1.20 11.65
N PRO A 46 0.77 -1.30 12.77
CA PRO A 46 0.78 -0.26 13.80
C PRO A 46 1.22 1.11 13.28
N LEU A 47 2.29 1.16 12.49
CA LEU A 47 2.83 2.40 11.90
C LEU A 47 1.84 3.00 10.90
N GLU A 48 1.18 2.14 10.13
CA GLU A 48 0.17 2.56 9.19
C GLU A 48 -1.10 3.08 9.86
N ARG A 49 -1.50 2.51 11.00
CA ARG A 49 -2.61 3.03 11.78
C ARG A 49 -2.30 4.43 12.31
N VAL A 50 -1.11 4.62 12.90
CA VAL A 50 -0.68 5.94 13.40
C VAL A 50 -0.63 6.97 12.27
N LYS A 51 -0.13 6.59 11.08
CA LYS A 51 -0.20 7.43 9.87
C LYS A 51 -1.64 7.88 9.61
N LEU A 52 -2.57 6.92 9.49
CA LEU A 52 -3.96 7.22 9.13
C LEU A 52 -4.66 8.11 10.17
N LEU A 53 -4.43 7.87 11.47
CA LEU A 53 -4.98 8.69 12.54
C LEU A 53 -4.47 10.13 12.45
N LEU A 54 -3.14 10.32 12.38
CA LEU A 54 -2.56 11.67 12.26
C LEU A 54 -3.03 12.38 11.00
N GLN A 55 -3.15 11.66 9.88
CA GLN A 55 -3.53 12.21 8.58
C GLN A 55 -5.00 12.63 8.51
N THR A 56 -5.89 12.04 9.32
CA THR A 56 -7.35 12.23 9.24
C THR A 56 -8.00 12.80 10.51
N GLN A 57 -7.24 13.01 11.58
CA GLN A 57 -7.78 13.41 12.88
C GLN A 57 -8.64 14.67 12.86
N ASP A 58 -8.34 15.67 12.02
CA ASP A 58 -9.12 16.92 12.03
C ASP A 58 -10.51 16.78 11.40
N VAL A 59 -10.81 15.66 10.75
CA VAL A 59 -12.16 15.33 10.25
C VAL A 59 -12.78 14.13 10.97
N ASN A 60 -12.13 13.58 11.99
CA ASN A 60 -12.68 12.47 12.75
C ASN A 60 -13.68 12.99 13.79
N GLN A 61 -14.96 12.58 13.68
CA GLN A 61 -16.03 13.06 14.58
C GLN A 61 -15.82 12.70 16.05
N LYS A 62 -15.05 11.64 16.32
CA LYS A 62 -14.79 11.18 17.69
C LYS A 62 -13.58 11.86 18.34
N ILE A 63 -12.74 12.54 17.56
CA ILE A 63 -11.57 13.25 18.07
C ILE A 63 -11.97 14.70 18.30
N VAL A 64 -12.20 15.05 19.57
CA VAL A 64 -12.50 16.44 19.97
C VAL A 64 -11.26 17.31 19.75
N GLN A 65 -11.44 18.60 19.38
CA GLN A 65 -10.34 19.51 19.02
C GLN A 65 -9.22 19.59 20.08
N GLY A 66 -9.54 19.50 21.37
CA GLY A 66 -8.56 19.51 22.47
C GLY A 66 -7.85 18.17 22.72
N GLN A 67 -8.24 17.09 22.04
CA GLN A 67 -7.69 15.73 22.21
C GLN A 67 -6.94 15.22 20.98
N LYS A 68 -6.63 16.10 20.03
CA LYS A 68 -5.82 15.78 18.85
C LYS A 68 -4.45 15.22 19.26
N TYR A 69 -3.94 14.28 18.47
CA TYR A 69 -2.64 13.69 18.69
C TYR A 69 -1.53 14.69 18.30
N LYS A 70 -0.55 14.85 19.19
CA LYS A 70 0.54 15.82 19.00
C LYS A 70 1.58 15.38 17.97
N GLY A 71 1.66 14.08 17.70
CA GLY A 71 2.62 13.51 16.77
C GLY A 71 2.66 11.98 16.84
N PHE A 72 3.67 11.38 16.20
CA PHE A 72 3.81 9.93 16.10
C PHE A 72 3.86 9.23 17.47
N GLY A 73 4.76 9.67 18.36
CA GLY A 73 4.94 9.04 19.67
C GLY A 73 3.70 9.15 20.56
N ASP A 74 3.11 10.35 20.63
CA ASP A 74 1.87 10.62 21.37
C ASP A 74 0.71 9.75 20.84
N CYS A 75 0.53 9.69 19.52
CA CYS A 75 -0.51 8.86 18.91
C CYS A 75 -0.31 7.37 19.22
N LEU A 76 0.92 6.85 19.10
CA LEU A 76 1.23 5.45 19.36
C LEU A 76 0.94 5.07 20.82
N VAL A 77 1.45 5.86 21.77
CA VAL A 77 1.27 5.62 23.20
C VAL A 77 -0.21 5.71 23.59
N ARG A 78 -0.93 6.72 23.08
CA ARG A 78 -2.35 6.90 23.37
C ARG A 78 -3.20 5.78 22.77
N CYS A 79 -2.92 5.30 21.56
CA CYS A 79 -3.62 4.13 21.02
C CYS A 79 -3.46 2.89 21.91
N ILE A 80 -2.26 2.62 22.42
CA ILE A 80 -2.01 1.49 23.33
C ILE A 80 -2.76 1.69 24.65
N ARG A 81 -2.66 2.88 25.24
CA ARG A 81 -3.22 3.19 26.57
C ARG A 81 -4.75 3.30 26.56
N GLU A 82 -5.33 3.91 25.52
CA GLU A 82 -6.76 4.24 25.48
C GLU A 82 -7.61 3.13 24.83
N GLU A 83 -7.04 2.36 23.91
CA GLU A 83 -7.78 1.35 23.12
C GLU A 83 -7.21 -0.07 23.24
N GLY A 84 -6.05 -0.23 23.88
CA GLY A 84 -5.34 -1.50 24.03
C GLY A 84 -4.41 -1.83 22.86
N THR A 85 -3.39 -2.64 23.10
CA THR A 85 -2.32 -2.96 22.11
C THR A 85 -2.85 -3.55 20.81
N ILE A 86 -3.84 -4.46 20.87
CA ILE A 86 -4.40 -5.13 19.70
C ILE A 86 -5.08 -4.13 18.74
N SER A 87 -5.52 -2.98 19.26
CA SER A 87 -6.16 -1.93 18.44
C SER A 87 -5.24 -1.42 17.33
N LEU A 88 -3.91 -1.49 17.48
CA LEU A 88 -2.94 -1.07 16.47
C LEU A 88 -3.10 -1.79 15.12
N TRP A 89 -3.69 -2.99 15.12
CA TRP A 89 -3.99 -3.76 13.91
C TRP A 89 -5.41 -3.56 13.37
N ARG A 90 -6.16 -2.59 13.89
CA ARG A 90 -7.53 -2.30 13.41
C ARG A 90 -7.50 -1.95 11.93
N GLY A 91 -8.32 -2.63 11.14
CA GLY A 91 -8.35 -2.52 9.68
C GLY A 91 -7.27 -3.34 8.95
N ASN A 92 -6.32 -3.99 9.65
CA ASN A 92 -5.30 -4.80 8.99
C ASN A 92 -5.89 -5.99 8.21
N TRP A 93 -7.03 -6.53 8.65
CA TRP A 93 -7.72 -7.59 7.92
C TRP A 93 -8.05 -7.18 6.47
N ALA A 94 -8.59 -5.98 6.28
CA ALA A 94 -8.85 -5.43 4.96
C ALA A 94 -7.56 -5.20 4.17
N ASN A 95 -6.44 -4.86 4.84
CA ASN A 95 -5.14 -4.70 4.19
C ASN A 95 -4.60 -6.01 3.62
N VAL A 96 -4.70 -7.10 4.39
CA VAL A 96 -4.23 -8.43 4.00
C VAL A 96 -5.10 -8.97 2.87
N ILE A 97 -6.43 -8.95 3.01
CA ILE A 97 -7.34 -9.41 1.95
C ILE A 97 -7.10 -8.67 0.65
N ARG A 98 -6.94 -7.34 0.70
CA ARG A 98 -6.73 -6.50 -0.48
C ARG A 98 -5.46 -6.86 -1.25
N TYR A 99 -4.45 -7.43 -0.61
CA TYR A 99 -3.19 -7.79 -1.27
C TYR A 99 -3.42 -8.73 -2.45
N PHE A 100 -4.28 -9.75 -2.30
CA PHE A 100 -4.52 -10.78 -3.32
C PHE A 100 -5.17 -10.26 -4.60
N PRO A 101 -6.35 -9.61 -4.58
CA PRO A 101 -6.93 -9.08 -5.80
C PRO A 101 -6.02 -8.03 -6.43
N THR A 102 -5.25 -7.27 -5.63
CA THR A 102 -4.26 -6.35 -6.18
C THR A 102 -3.17 -7.09 -6.95
N GLN A 103 -2.63 -8.20 -6.43
CA GLN A 103 -1.64 -9.01 -7.14
C GLN A 103 -2.22 -9.67 -8.38
N ALA A 104 -3.40 -10.27 -8.28
CA ALA A 104 -4.08 -10.90 -9.42
C ALA A 104 -4.29 -9.91 -10.58
N LEU A 105 -4.75 -8.69 -10.27
CA LEU A 105 -4.92 -7.63 -11.26
C LEU A 105 -3.59 -7.13 -11.82
N ASN A 106 -2.55 -7.02 -10.99
CA ASN A 106 -1.21 -6.68 -11.48
C ASN A 106 -0.70 -7.73 -12.48
N PHE A 107 -0.83 -9.03 -12.18
CA PHE A 107 -0.44 -10.10 -13.11
C PHE A 107 -1.25 -10.06 -14.41
N ALA A 108 -2.56 -9.82 -14.32
CA ALA A 108 -3.43 -9.78 -15.50
C ALA A 108 -3.15 -8.58 -16.42
N PHE A 109 -2.91 -7.39 -15.86
CA PHE A 109 -2.94 -6.15 -16.63
C PHE A 109 -1.58 -5.48 -16.81
N LYS A 110 -0.60 -5.70 -15.92
CA LYS A 110 0.68 -4.98 -15.97
C LYS A 110 1.43 -5.22 -17.27
N GLU A 111 1.58 -6.48 -17.68
CA GLU A 111 2.26 -6.82 -18.94
C GLU A 111 1.51 -6.26 -20.15
N ARG A 112 0.17 -6.34 -20.14
CA ARG A 112 -0.65 -5.82 -21.23
C ARG A 112 -0.44 -4.32 -21.41
N TYR A 113 -0.48 -3.56 -20.32
CA TYR A 113 -0.23 -2.12 -20.36
C TYR A 113 1.22 -1.77 -20.71
N GLN A 114 2.20 -2.57 -20.25
CA GLN A 114 3.60 -2.39 -20.65
C GLN A 114 3.79 -2.59 -22.15
N ARG A 115 3.16 -3.60 -22.76
CA ARG A 115 3.23 -3.81 -24.21
C ARG A 115 2.54 -2.71 -25.00
N ILE A 116 1.44 -2.15 -24.49
CA ILE A 116 0.71 -1.07 -25.17
C ILE A 116 1.46 0.26 -25.10
N PHE A 117 1.99 0.62 -23.94
CA PHE A 117 2.50 1.96 -23.69
C PHE A 117 4.01 2.06 -23.61
N ALA A 118 4.72 0.99 -23.23
CA ALA A 118 6.15 1.04 -22.88
C ALA A 118 7.06 0.23 -23.81
N ASP A 119 6.58 -0.14 -25.00
CA ASP A 119 7.37 -0.87 -26.02
C ASP A 119 8.31 0.08 -26.79
N TYR A 120 9.30 0.62 -26.07
CA TYR A 120 10.30 1.54 -26.59
C TYR A 120 11.70 1.16 -26.11
N ASN A 121 12.70 1.37 -26.96
CA ASN A 121 14.09 1.21 -26.55
C ASN A 121 14.51 2.38 -25.62
N PRO A 122 14.97 2.11 -24.38
CA PRO A 122 15.29 3.15 -23.40
C PRO A 122 16.50 4.02 -23.79
N THR A 123 17.43 3.49 -24.60
CA THR A 123 18.62 4.21 -25.05
C THR A 123 18.30 5.12 -26.24
N LEU A 124 17.48 4.63 -27.19
CA LEU A 124 17.14 5.38 -28.40
C LEU A 124 16.01 6.40 -28.17
N ASN A 125 15.04 6.06 -27.31
CA ASN A 125 13.85 6.88 -27.08
C ASN A 125 13.56 7.05 -25.57
N PRO A 126 14.45 7.71 -24.81
CA PRO A 126 14.36 7.77 -23.34
C PRO A 126 13.05 8.40 -22.85
N TYR A 127 12.60 9.50 -23.49
CA TYR A 127 11.35 10.16 -23.10
C TYR A 127 10.11 9.30 -23.38
N LYS A 128 10.05 8.62 -24.54
CA LYS A 128 8.93 7.72 -24.86
C LYS A 128 8.91 6.51 -23.93
N PHE A 129 10.07 5.96 -23.61
CA PHE A 129 10.19 4.89 -22.62
C PHE A 129 9.72 5.34 -21.23
N PHE A 130 10.13 6.52 -20.78
CA PHE A 130 9.72 7.09 -19.49
C PHE A 130 8.21 7.29 -19.42
N PHE A 131 7.63 8.06 -20.36
CA PHE A 131 6.18 8.31 -20.38
C PHE A 131 5.40 7.02 -20.61
N GLY A 132 5.91 6.11 -21.43
CA GLY A 132 5.34 4.80 -21.66
C GLY A 132 5.22 3.96 -20.38
N ASN A 133 6.30 3.88 -19.59
CA ASN A 133 6.28 3.19 -18.29
C ASN A 133 5.40 3.90 -17.27
N LEU A 134 5.38 5.24 -17.30
CA LEU A 134 4.49 6.05 -16.46
C LEU A 134 3.01 5.74 -16.75
N PHE A 135 2.60 5.76 -18.03
CA PHE A 135 1.23 5.42 -18.43
C PHE A 135 0.91 3.95 -18.17
N ALA A 136 1.81 3.02 -18.49
CA ALA A 136 1.62 1.61 -18.21
C ALA A 136 1.38 1.36 -16.71
N GLY A 137 2.24 1.92 -15.86
CA GLY A 137 2.15 1.79 -14.41
C GLY A 137 0.94 2.52 -13.82
N GLY A 138 0.60 3.70 -14.35
CA GLY A 138 -0.56 4.49 -13.96
C GLY A 138 -1.88 3.79 -14.29
N MET A 139 -2.02 3.28 -15.52
CA MET A 139 -3.22 2.56 -15.97
C MET A 139 -3.39 1.21 -15.28
N ALA A 140 -2.29 0.47 -15.06
CA ALA A 140 -2.31 -0.75 -14.24
C ALA A 140 -2.79 -0.44 -12.82
N GLY A 141 -2.26 0.63 -12.20
CA GLY A 141 -2.66 1.08 -10.87
C GLY A 141 -4.12 1.55 -10.81
N ALA A 142 -4.60 2.30 -11.81
CA ALA A 142 -5.98 2.76 -11.89
C ALA A 142 -6.97 1.60 -12.05
N THR A 143 -6.65 0.63 -12.93
CA THR A 143 -7.43 -0.59 -13.11
C THR A 143 -7.47 -1.40 -11.83
N GLY A 144 -6.31 -1.57 -11.17
CA GLY A 144 -6.22 -2.22 -9.86
C GLY A 144 -7.14 -1.56 -8.84
N LEU A 145 -7.03 -0.24 -8.69
CA LEU A 145 -7.89 0.55 -7.81
C LEU A 145 -9.37 0.38 -8.15
N LEU A 146 -9.77 0.34 -9.42
CA LEU A 146 -11.18 0.22 -9.80
C LEU A 146 -11.88 -0.95 -9.09
N PHE A 147 -11.19 -2.08 -8.90
CA PHE A 147 -11.74 -3.23 -8.20
C PHE A 147 -11.47 -3.22 -6.69
N VAL A 148 -10.28 -2.78 -6.27
CA VAL A 148 -9.86 -2.92 -4.86
C VAL A 148 -10.13 -1.68 -4.00
N TYR A 149 -10.63 -0.58 -4.59
CA TYR A 149 -10.87 0.67 -3.87
C TYR A 149 -11.80 0.52 -2.66
N PRO A 150 -12.91 -0.25 -2.71
CA PRO A 150 -13.77 -0.44 -1.54
C PRO A 150 -13.01 -1.07 -0.36
N LEU A 151 -12.08 -2.00 -0.62
CA LEU A 151 -11.26 -2.60 0.43
C LEU A 151 -10.27 -1.58 1.01
N ASP A 152 -9.66 -0.73 0.18
CA ASP A 152 -8.83 0.39 0.64
C ASP A 152 -9.64 1.38 1.49
N PHE A 153 -10.88 1.67 1.10
CA PHE A 153 -11.79 2.53 1.82
C PHE A 153 -12.13 1.94 3.20
N ALA A 154 -12.60 0.68 3.25
CA ALA A 154 -12.96 0.01 4.49
C ALA A 154 -11.78 -0.08 5.45
N ARG A 155 -10.59 -0.38 4.91
CA ARG A 155 -9.34 -0.36 5.65
C ARG A 155 -9.09 0.98 6.33
N THR A 156 -9.19 2.09 5.58
CA THR A 156 -8.99 3.43 6.14
C THR A 156 -10.01 3.74 7.22
N ARG A 157 -11.29 3.48 6.96
CA ARG A 157 -12.38 3.77 7.90
C ARG A 157 -12.30 2.97 9.18
N LEU A 158 -11.88 1.71 9.12
CA LEU A 158 -11.62 0.90 10.30
C LEU A 158 -10.38 1.37 11.06
N GLY A 159 -9.28 1.68 10.36
CA GLY A 159 -8.02 2.08 10.99
C GLY A 159 -8.11 3.37 11.79
N VAL A 160 -8.97 4.29 11.36
CA VAL A 160 -9.21 5.60 12.02
C VAL A 160 -10.38 5.58 13.01
N ASP A 161 -11.12 4.48 13.11
CA ASP A 161 -12.13 4.33 14.15
C ASP A 161 -11.42 4.14 15.49
N ILE A 162 -11.70 5.03 16.45
CA ILE A 162 -11.12 5.04 17.80
C ILE A 162 -12.13 4.55 18.88
N GLY A 163 -13.27 3.99 18.47
CA GLY A 163 -14.25 3.46 19.42
C GLY A 163 -13.69 2.31 20.26
N LYS A 164 -13.86 2.40 21.59
CA LYS A 164 -13.27 1.43 22.54
C LYS A 164 -14.10 0.17 22.61
N SER A 165 -15.41 0.33 22.80
CA SER A 165 -16.40 -0.75 22.86
C SER A 165 -17.07 -1.02 21.50
N LEU A 166 -17.74 -2.17 21.35
CA LEU A 166 -18.50 -2.49 20.12
C LEU A 166 -19.63 -1.49 19.84
N ASN A 167 -20.19 -0.88 20.89
CA ASN A 167 -21.27 0.10 20.78
C ASN A 167 -20.75 1.51 20.44
N GLU A 168 -19.53 1.84 20.87
CA GLU A 168 -18.87 3.09 20.51
C GLU A 168 -18.28 3.05 19.10
N ARG A 169 -17.97 1.87 18.55
CA ARG A 169 -17.38 1.72 17.22
C ARG A 169 -18.35 2.15 16.11
N GLN A 170 -17.80 2.82 15.10
CA GLN A 170 -18.57 3.21 13.92
C GLN A 170 -18.94 1.98 13.07
N PHE A 171 -18.03 1.02 13.03
CA PHE A 171 -18.15 -0.22 12.25
C PHE A 171 -17.67 -1.43 13.05
N LYS A 172 -18.41 -2.54 12.93
CA LYS A 172 -18.07 -3.83 13.56
C LYS A 172 -16.95 -4.56 12.82
N GLY A 173 -16.76 -4.28 11.53
CA GLY A 173 -15.76 -4.90 10.69
C GLY A 173 -15.81 -4.42 9.24
N MET A 174 -15.06 -5.08 8.36
CA MET A 174 -14.94 -4.69 6.95
C MET A 174 -16.28 -4.78 6.21
N ASN A 175 -16.99 -5.90 6.33
CA ASN A 175 -18.27 -6.10 5.64
C ASN A 175 -19.33 -5.12 6.16
N ASP A 176 -19.38 -4.92 7.48
CA ASP A 176 -20.28 -3.94 8.10
C ASP A 176 -19.99 -2.52 7.60
N CYS A 177 -18.71 -2.14 7.48
CA CYS A 177 -18.30 -0.86 6.90
C CYS A 177 -18.77 -0.68 5.46
N LEU A 178 -18.52 -1.67 4.60
CA LEU A 178 -18.91 -1.63 3.19
C LEU A 178 -20.42 -1.55 3.02
N VAL A 179 -21.17 -2.42 3.71
CA VAL A 179 -22.62 -2.48 3.61
C VAL A 179 -23.26 -1.21 4.15
N LYS A 180 -22.82 -0.71 5.32
CA LYS A 180 -23.38 0.49 5.93
C LYS A 180 -23.16 1.71 5.05
N ILE A 181 -21.97 1.90 4.50
CA ILE A 181 -21.67 3.02 3.59
C ILE A 181 -22.40 2.88 2.25
N TYR A 182 -22.50 1.67 1.70
CA TYR A 182 -23.28 1.45 0.49
C TYR A 182 -24.76 1.78 0.70
N LYS A 183 -25.34 1.44 1.85
CA LYS A 183 -26.73 1.77 2.18
C LYS A 183 -26.96 3.28 2.36
N THR A 184 -25.99 4.03 2.89
CA THR A 184 -26.17 5.48 3.13
C THR A 184 -25.83 6.34 1.91
N ASP A 185 -24.74 6.01 1.20
CA ASP A 185 -24.13 6.88 0.18
C ASP A 185 -24.01 6.19 -1.20
N GLY A 186 -24.46 4.94 -1.31
CA GLY A 186 -24.33 4.13 -2.52
C GLY A 186 -22.87 3.85 -2.92
N ILE A 187 -22.68 3.56 -4.21
CA ILE A 187 -21.37 3.29 -4.78
C ILE A 187 -20.43 4.50 -4.70
N GLN A 188 -20.97 5.71 -4.82
CA GLN A 188 -20.20 6.95 -4.73
C GLN A 188 -19.52 7.11 -3.36
N GLY A 189 -20.19 6.68 -2.28
CA GLY A 189 -19.61 6.65 -0.94
C GLY A 189 -18.36 5.78 -0.83
N LEU A 190 -18.38 4.59 -1.47
CA LEU A 190 -17.26 3.65 -1.45
C LEU A 190 -16.07 4.10 -2.31
N TYR A 191 -16.32 4.88 -3.36
CA TYR A 191 -15.30 5.36 -4.31
C TYR A 191 -14.90 6.83 -4.12
N ARG A 192 -15.31 7.46 -3.01
CA ARG A 192 -15.00 8.86 -2.74
C ARG A 192 -13.49 9.07 -2.61
N GLY A 193 -12.94 9.92 -3.48
CA GLY A 193 -11.50 10.16 -3.59
C GLY A 193 -10.79 9.31 -4.65
N PHE A 194 -11.51 8.52 -5.46
CA PHE A 194 -10.90 7.67 -6.49
C PHE A 194 -10.04 8.47 -7.49
N ALA A 195 -10.57 9.55 -8.06
CA ALA A 195 -9.86 10.35 -9.07
C ALA A 195 -8.52 10.91 -8.55
N ILE A 196 -8.51 11.49 -7.34
CA ILE A 196 -7.28 12.01 -6.73
C ILE A 196 -6.28 10.89 -6.37
N SER A 197 -6.79 9.67 -6.12
CA SER A 197 -5.95 8.49 -5.91
C SER A 197 -5.23 8.07 -7.18
N VAL A 198 -5.94 8.09 -8.33
CA VAL A 198 -5.34 7.80 -9.64
C VAL A 198 -4.28 8.85 -9.97
N ALA A 199 -4.59 10.14 -9.81
CA ALA A 199 -3.60 11.22 -9.98
C ALA A 199 -2.36 11.01 -9.09
N GLY A 200 -2.56 10.63 -7.83
CA GLY A 200 -1.49 10.28 -6.90
C GLY A 200 -0.58 9.15 -7.38
N ILE A 201 -1.13 8.13 -8.05
CA ILE A 201 -0.33 7.05 -8.65
C ILE A 201 0.58 7.60 -9.74
N PHE A 202 0.08 8.44 -10.64
CA PHE A 202 0.89 9.04 -11.70
C PHE A 202 2.01 9.92 -11.12
N VAL A 203 1.70 10.77 -10.14
CA VAL A 203 2.70 11.62 -9.48
C VAL A 203 3.78 10.77 -8.80
N TYR A 204 3.38 9.77 -8.01
CA TYR A 204 4.32 8.84 -7.38
C TYR A 204 5.21 8.14 -8.41
N ARG A 205 4.63 7.60 -9.49
CA ARG A 205 5.35 6.87 -10.54
C ARG A 205 6.31 7.75 -11.32
N ALA A 206 5.93 8.99 -11.61
CA ALA A 206 6.78 9.93 -12.33
C ALA A 206 8.06 10.24 -11.53
N PHE A 207 7.92 10.56 -10.24
CA PHE A 207 9.06 10.81 -9.37
C PHE A 207 9.86 9.54 -9.08
N TYR A 208 9.20 8.40 -8.94
CA TYR A 208 9.88 7.13 -8.73
C TYR A 208 10.77 6.78 -9.92
N PHE A 209 10.21 6.66 -11.13
CA PHE A 209 11.00 6.30 -12.30
C PHE A 209 12.03 7.38 -12.65
N GLY A 210 11.66 8.66 -12.60
CA GLY A 210 12.57 9.75 -12.94
C GLY A 210 13.72 9.84 -11.95
N GLY A 211 13.44 9.65 -10.65
CA GLY A 211 14.45 9.59 -9.60
C GLY A 211 15.35 8.36 -9.71
N TYR A 212 14.79 7.20 -10.07
CA TYR A 212 15.60 6.00 -10.32
C TYR A 212 16.52 6.18 -11.52
N ASP A 213 16.02 6.68 -12.65
CA ASP A 213 16.80 6.84 -13.88
C ASP A 213 17.93 7.87 -13.70
N ALA A 214 17.62 9.03 -13.10
CA ALA A 214 18.62 10.05 -12.79
C ALA A 214 19.61 9.59 -11.72
N GLY A 215 19.08 9.02 -10.63
CA GLY A 215 19.87 8.62 -9.47
C GLY A 215 20.78 7.43 -9.75
N LYS A 216 20.36 6.46 -10.58
CA LYS A 216 21.17 5.28 -10.89
C LYS A 216 22.46 5.67 -11.62
N ARG A 217 22.39 6.63 -12.54
CA ARG A 217 23.55 7.14 -13.29
C ARG A 217 24.55 7.85 -12.38
N PHE A 218 24.07 8.64 -11.42
CA PHE A 218 24.92 9.36 -10.48
C PHE A 218 25.52 8.45 -9.40
N MET A 219 24.72 7.55 -8.83
CA MET A 219 25.10 6.76 -7.65
C MET A 219 25.85 5.48 -7.99
N PHE A 220 25.59 4.87 -9.15
CA PHE A 220 26.19 3.58 -9.50
C PHE A 220 27.16 3.63 -10.68
N GLY A 221 27.25 4.75 -11.40
CA GLY A 221 28.27 5.04 -12.43
C GLY A 221 28.88 3.80 -13.09
N ASP A 222 30.17 3.57 -12.80
CA ASP A 222 30.96 2.44 -13.31
C ASP A 222 31.05 1.25 -12.34
N ASN A 223 30.33 1.25 -11.21
CA ASN A 223 30.32 0.11 -10.28
C ASN A 223 29.22 -0.88 -10.69
N PRO A 224 29.56 -2.02 -11.31
CA PRO A 224 28.57 -2.97 -11.80
C PRO A 224 27.83 -3.70 -10.66
N ASN A 225 28.38 -3.73 -9.44
CA ASN A 225 27.83 -4.48 -8.30
C ASN A 225 28.00 -3.74 -6.96
N PRO A 226 27.27 -2.64 -6.74
CA PRO A 226 27.17 -2.00 -5.43
C PRO A 226 26.66 -2.98 -4.35
N SER A 227 27.10 -2.76 -3.10
CA SER A 227 26.67 -3.58 -1.96
C SER A 227 25.14 -3.59 -1.82
N ILE A 228 24.60 -4.66 -1.24
CA ILE A 228 23.14 -4.81 -1.02
C ILE A 228 22.61 -3.64 -0.19
N LEU A 229 23.34 -3.25 0.86
CA LEU A 229 22.99 -2.11 1.71
C LEU A 229 22.91 -0.80 0.91
N TYR A 230 23.90 -0.54 0.03
CA TYR A 230 23.92 0.69 -0.76
C TYR A 230 22.75 0.76 -1.75
N ARG A 231 22.44 -0.35 -2.44
CA ARG A 231 21.25 -0.46 -3.30
C ARG A 231 19.94 -0.27 -2.53
N PHE A 232 19.86 -0.85 -1.33
CA PHE A 232 18.70 -0.71 -0.46
C PHE A 232 18.49 0.74 -0.02
N LEU A 233 19.53 1.42 0.46
CA LEU A 233 19.45 2.81 0.89
C LEU A 233 19.06 3.75 -0.26
N PHE A 234 19.65 3.55 -1.45
CA PHE A 234 19.27 4.28 -2.65
C PHE A 234 17.78 4.04 -3.00
N ALA A 235 17.35 2.79 -3.02
CA ALA A 235 15.96 2.43 -3.30
C ALA A 235 14.99 3.07 -2.30
N GLN A 236 15.35 3.09 -1.01
CA GLN A 236 14.53 3.72 0.03
C GLN A 236 14.49 5.23 -0.09
N PHE A 237 15.60 5.87 -0.46
CA PHE A 237 15.63 7.31 -0.66
C PHE A 237 14.69 7.72 -1.80
N ILE A 238 14.75 7.04 -2.95
CA ILE A 238 13.85 7.32 -4.08
C ILE A 238 12.40 7.04 -3.71
N THR A 239 12.13 5.91 -3.03
CA THR A 239 10.77 5.54 -2.60
C THR A 239 10.20 6.58 -1.63
N SER A 240 10.96 6.97 -0.60
CA SER A 240 10.51 7.95 0.41
C SER A 240 10.30 9.34 -0.19
N SER A 241 11.17 9.77 -1.10
CA SER A 241 11.04 11.05 -1.80
C SER A 241 9.81 11.08 -2.71
N SER A 242 9.56 9.98 -3.44
CA SER A 242 8.38 9.84 -4.30
C SER A 242 7.08 9.80 -3.50
N GLU A 243 7.08 9.09 -2.37
CA GLU A 243 5.94 9.07 -1.45
C GLU A 243 5.68 10.46 -0.85
N PHE A 244 6.74 11.19 -0.45
CA PHE A 244 6.63 12.55 0.07
C PHE A 244 5.99 13.50 -0.94
N LEU A 245 6.43 13.48 -2.19
CA LEU A 245 5.89 14.35 -3.24
C LEU A 245 4.44 14.01 -3.61
N ALA A 246 4.06 12.73 -3.54
CA ALA A 246 2.68 12.30 -3.75
C ALA A 246 1.79 12.43 -2.50
N TYR A 247 2.37 12.70 -1.32
CA TYR A 247 1.69 12.65 -0.04
C TYR A 247 0.50 13.62 0.10
N PRO A 248 0.55 14.86 -0.43
CA PRO A 248 -0.62 15.75 -0.41
C PRO A 248 -1.86 15.14 -1.05
N LEU A 249 -1.68 14.37 -2.13
CA LEU A 249 -2.77 13.69 -2.84
C LEU A 249 -3.32 12.51 -2.03
N ASP A 250 -2.47 11.78 -1.31
CA ASP A 250 -2.92 10.75 -0.35
C ASP A 250 -3.68 11.39 0.81
N THR A 251 -3.25 12.54 1.33
CA THR A 251 -3.99 13.24 2.39
C THR A 251 -5.37 13.67 1.93
N ILE A 252 -5.49 14.30 0.75
CA ILE A 252 -6.80 14.65 0.18
C ILE A 252 -7.65 13.39 -0.02
N ARG A 253 -7.07 12.31 -0.56
CA ARG A 253 -7.75 11.01 -0.70
C ARG A 253 -8.35 10.54 0.63
N ARG A 254 -7.56 10.47 1.70
CA ARG A 254 -8.05 9.97 3.01
C ARG A 254 -9.10 10.89 3.62
N ARG A 255 -8.95 12.20 3.49
CA ARG A 255 -9.92 13.20 3.95
C ARG A 255 -11.26 13.08 3.22
N LEU A 256 -11.23 12.81 1.92
CA LEU A 256 -12.43 12.53 1.13
C LEU A 256 -13.10 11.20 1.53
N MET A 257 -12.34 10.14 1.81
CA MET A 257 -12.92 8.87 2.32
C MET A 257 -13.65 9.04 3.66
N MET A 258 -13.20 9.98 4.50
CA MET A 258 -13.84 10.28 5.79
C MET A 258 -15.19 10.98 5.66
N GLN A 259 -15.49 11.54 4.50
CA GLN A 259 -16.76 12.21 4.25
C GLN A 259 -17.93 11.24 4.06
N SER A 260 -17.69 10.00 3.62
CA SER A 260 -18.76 9.05 3.33
C SER A 260 -19.51 8.60 4.60
N GLY A 261 -20.83 8.51 4.55
CA GLY A 261 -21.68 8.13 5.70
C GLY A 261 -21.77 9.17 6.80
N ARG A 262 -21.39 10.42 6.52
CA ARG A 262 -21.62 11.57 7.40
C ARG A 262 -22.93 12.25 7.01
N GLY A 263 -23.66 12.76 7.99
CA GLY A 263 -24.84 13.63 7.75
C GLY A 263 -24.46 15.04 7.31
N ASP A 264 -23.27 15.52 7.70
CA ASP A 264 -22.74 16.83 7.35
C ASP A 264 -21.73 16.75 6.18
N ILE A 265 -21.79 17.72 5.25
CA ILE A 265 -20.85 17.80 4.12
C ILE A 265 -19.69 18.74 4.45
N ILE A 266 -18.55 18.17 4.88
CA ILE A 266 -17.29 18.91 5.05
C ILE A 266 -16.66 19.22 3.70
N TYR A 267 -16.61 18.24 2.79
CA TYR A 267 -15.95 18.38 1.48
C TYR A 267 -16.90 18.05 0.33
N ARG A 268 -17.11 19.03 -0.57
CA ARG A 268 -17.91 18.87 -1.79
C ARG A 268 -17.17 18.12 -2.90
N GLY A 269 -15.83 18.18 -2.88
CA GLY A 269 -14.98 17.51 -3.88
C GLY A 269 -13.50 17.72 -3.59
N THR A 270 -12.64 17.23 -4.48
CA THR A 270 -11.18 17.26 -4.32
C THR A 270 -10.63 18.67 -4.15
N MET A 271 -11.03 19.62 -5.01
CA MET A 271 -10.55 21.00 -4.94
C MET A 271 -11.03 21.73 -3.68
N ASP A 272 -12.28 21.50 -3.28
CA ASP A 272 -12.83 22.03 -2.03
C ASP A 272 -12.09 21.46 -0.81
N CYS A 273 -11.77 20.16 -0.83
CA CYS A 273 -10.97 19.51 0.20
C CYS A 273 -9.56 20.11 0.29
N ALA A 274 -8.85 20.24 -0.83
CA ALA A 274 -7.54 20.84 -0.87
C ALA A 274 -7.55 22.29 -0.36
N ARG A 275 -8.49 23.11 -0.83
CA ARG A 275 -8.64 24.51 -0.39
C ARG A 275 -8.91 24.59 1.10
N LYS A 276 -9.84 23.79 1.62
CA LYS A 276 -10.17 23.78 3.06
C LYS A 276 -8.97 23.39 3.91
N ILE A 277 -8.26 22.32 3.55
CA ILE A 277 -7.02 21.93 4.26
C ILE A 277 -6.03 23.11 4.29
N ALA A 278 -5.75 23.72 3.13
CA ALA A 278 -4.79 24.82 3.03
C ALA A 278 -5.19 26.04 3.87
N VAL A 279 -6.47 26.41 3.85
CA VAL A 279 -6.97 27.62 4.53
C VAL A 279 -7.18 27.40 6.03
N THR A 280 -7.72 26.26 6.45
CA THR A 280 -8.10 26.03 7.86
C THR A 280 -7.02 25.34 8.68
N GLU A 281 -6.17 24.52 8.05
CA GLU A 281 -5.15 23.73 8.75
C GLU A 281 -3.71 24.14 8.36
N GLY A 282 -3.52 24.90 7.29
CA GLY A 282 -2.22 25.31 6.75
C GLY A 282 -1.59 24.28 5.80
N LEU A 283 -0.52 24.69 5.09
CA LEU A 283 0.15 23.84 4.09
C LEU A 283 0.85 22.62 4.68
N THR A 284 1.30 22.69 5.94
CA THR A 284 1.93 21.56 6.63
C THR A 284 0.93 20.44 6.91
N ALA A 285 -0.38 20.74 6.93
CA ALA A 285 -1.43 19.74 7.17
C ALA A 285 -1.50 18.66 6.10
N PHE A 286 -1.09 18.96 4.86
CA PHE A 286 -0.98 17.97 3.79
C PHE A 286 0.00 16.85 4.14
N PHE A 287 0.96 17.08 5.03
CA PHE A 287 2.02 16.15 5.40
C PHE A 287 1.82 15.50 6.78
N LYS A 288 0.65 15.67 7.41
CA LYS A 288 0.31 15.00 8.67
C LYS A 288 0.41 13.48 8.51
N GLY A 289 1.21 12.86 9.38
CA GLY A 289 1.48 11.41 9.35
C GLY A 289 2.59 10.97 8.38
N ASN A 290 3.23 11.88 7.64
CA ASN A 290 4.27 11.49 6.66
C ASN A 290 5.48 10.81 7.31
N LEU A 291 5.88 11.23 8.52
CA LEU A 291 6.94 10.55 9.27
C LEU A 291 6.60 9.07 9.52
N SER A 292 5.36 8.80 9.95
CA SER A 292 4.84 7.44 10.14
C SER A 292 4.79 6.66 8.83
N ASN A 293 4.51 7.35 7.72
CA ASN A 293 4.53 6.76 6.38
C ASN A 293 5.95 6.31 5.97
N ILE A 294 6.98 7.12 6.24
CA ILE A 294 8.38 6.77 5.96
C ILE A 294 8.79 5.54 6.80
N TYR A 295 8.52 5.55 8.11
CA TYR A 295 8.82 4.38 8.96
C TYR A 295 8.10 3.12 8.51
N ARG A 296 6.83 3.23 8.11
CA ARG A 296 6.06 2.13 7.52
C ARG A 296 6.73 1.61 6.25
N SER A 297 7.19 2.49 5.36
CA SER A 297 7.81 2.11 4.08
C SER A 297 9.14 1.37 4.28
N VAL A 298 10.02 1.92 5.11
CA VAL A 298 11.31 1.31 5.47
C VAL A 298 11.08 -0.03 6.17
N GLY A 299 10.21 -0.07 7.18
CA GLY A 299 9.90 -1.30 7.92
C GLY A 299 9.32 -2.40 7.02
N SER A 300 8.44 -2.04 6.08
CA SER A 300 7.82 -3.01 5.16
C SER A 300 8.87 -3.64 4.26
N SER A 301 9.80 -2.83 3.77
CA SER A 301 10.89 -3.27 2.90
C SER A 301 11.90 -4.15 3.65
N LEU A 302 12.24 -3.80 4.89
CA LEU A 302 13.10 -4.63 5.73
C LEU A 302 12.46 -6.00 6.02
N VAL A 303 11.17 -6.04 6.35
CA VAL A 303 10.47 -7.30 6.61
C VAL A 303 10.45 -8.19 5.37
N LEU A 304 10.29 -7.63 4.17
CA LEU A 304 10.36 -8.41 2.92
C LEU A 304 11.76 -8.99 2.70
N VAL A 305 12.82 -8.19 2.86
CA VAL A 305 14.21 -8.66 2.72
C VAL A 305 14.52 -9.77 3.73
N LEU A 306 14.14 -9.58 4.99
CA LEU A 306 14.35 -10.58 6.05
C LEU A 306 13.55 -11.87 5.78
N TYR A 307 12.32 -11.74 5.28
CA TYR A 307 11.49 -12.89 4.92
C TYR A 307 12.14 -13.71 3.80
N ASP A 308 12.66 -13.05 2.76
CA ASP A 308 13.32 -13.72 1.64
C ASP A 308 14.60 -14.44 2.07
N GLU A 309 15.43 -13.83 2.91
CA GLU A 309 16.61 -14.49 3.48
C GLU A 309 16.25 -15.68 4.36
N PHE A 310 15.21 -15.55 5.19
CA PHE A 310 14.73 -16.64 6.03
C PHE A 310 14.22 -17.82 5.19
N LYS A 311 13.45 -17.54 4.14
CA LYS A 311 12.97 -18.56 3.20
C LYS A 311 14.14 -19.23 2.48
N ARG A 312 15.15 -18.47 2.04
CA ARG A 312 16.36 -19.01 1.42
C ARG A 312 17.08 -19.96 2.37
N TRP A 313 17.24 -19.57 3.63
CA TRP A 313 17.90 -20.40 4.64
C TRP A 313 17.17 -21.73 4.89
N ILE A 314 15.83 -21.71 5.01
CA ILE A 314 15.03 -22.95 5.14
C ILE A 314 15.22 -23.86 3.93
N LEU A 315 15.14 -23.32 2.71
CA LEU A 315 15.29 -24.13 1.50
C LEU A 315 16.69 -24.75 1.39
N LEU A 316 17.73 -24.05 1.85
CA LEU A 316 19.09 -24.59 1.90
C LEU A 316 19.23 -25.68 2.97
N ALA A 317 18.60 -25.52 4.14
CA ALA A 317 18.59 -26.53 5.20
C ALA A 317 17.85 -27.81 4.79
N ASP A 318 16.75 -27.67 4.03
CA ASP A 318 15.99 -28.78 3.46
C ASP A 318 16.81 -29.53 2.41
N GLN A 319 17.45 -28.81 1.48
CA GLN A 319 18.37 -29.41 0.49
C GLN A 319 19.54 -30.15 1.15
N ALA A 320 20.10 -29.61 2.24
CA ALA A 320 21.16 -30.26 3.00
C ALA A 320 20.68 -31.52 3.74
N SER A 321 19.38 -31.64 4.03
CA SER A 321 18.79 -32.82 4.67
C SER A 321 18.51 -33.96 3.68
N TYR A 322 18.20 -33.65 2.41
CA TYR A 322 18.06 -34.66 1.34
C TYR A 322 19.38 -35.11 0.71
N ALA A 323 20.47 -34.39 0.98
CA ALA A 323 21.82 -34.73 0.51
C ALA A 323 22.57 -35.68 1.47
N LYS A 324 21.93 -36.14 2.55
CA LYS A 324 22.39 -37.18 3.47
C LYS A 324 21.54 -38.43 3.30
#